data_AF-F9HAF9-F1
#
_entry.id   AF-F9HAF9-F1
#
_cell.length_a   1.000
_cell.length_b   1.000
_cell.length_c   1.000
_cell.angle_alpha   90.00
_cell.angle_beta   90.00
_cell.angle_gamma   90.00
#
_symmetry.space_group_name_H-M   'P 1'
#
loop_
_entity.id
_entity.type
_entity.pdbx_description
1 polymer ?
#
loop_
_entity_poly.entity_id
_entity_poly.type
_entity_poly.pdbx_seq_one_letter_code
_entity_poly.pdbx_strand_id
1 'polypeptide(L)' 'TAYIPGIGHNLQEHSVVLLRGGRVKDLPGVRYHIVRGALDTAGVNDRKQGRSKYGTKRPKA' A
#
# COMPACT_ATOMS: atom_id res chain seq x y z
N THR A 1 -7.45 -12.20 3.46
CA THR A 1 -6.04 -11.85 3.22
C THR A 1 -5.97 -10.69 2.24
N ALA A 2 -4.99 -9.80 2.41
CA ALA A 2 -4.86 -8.60 1.57
C ALA A 2 -3.41 -8.45 1.12
N TYR A 3 -3.23 -7.92 -0.09
CA TYR A 3 -1.91 -7.69 -0.67
C TYR A 3 -1.43 -6.28 -0.36
N ILE A 4 -0.16 -6.16 0.06
CA ILE A 4 0.51 -4.89 0.26
C ILE A 4 1.24 -4.51 -1.03
N PRO A 5 0.86 -3.42 -1.71
CA PRO A 5 1.51 -3.01 -2.95
C PRO A 5 2.80 -2.22 -2.68
N GLY A 6 3.80 -2.44 -3.54
CA GLY A 6 5.07 -1.70 -3.54
C GLY A 6 6.20 -2.43 -2.82
N ILE A 7 7.38 -1.81 -2.79
CA ILE A 7 8.57 -2.37 -2.14
C ILE A 7 8.65 -1.83 -0.71
N GLY A 8 8.76 -2.72 0.27
CA GLY A 8 8.85 -2.37 1.69
C GLY A 8 7.53 -1.92 2.32
N HIS A 9 7.35 -2.22 3.60
CA HIS A 9 6.21 -1.78 4.41
C HIS A 9 6.60 -1.71 5.89
N ASN A 10 5.86 -0.94 6.67
CA ASN A 10 6.11 -0.71 8.10
C ASN A 10 4.99 -1.29 8.99
N LEU A 11 4.20 -2.22 8.46
CA LEU A 11 3.06 -2.76 9.22
C LEU A 11 3.55 -3.80 10.23
N GLN A 12 2.95 -3.74 11.41
CA GLN A 12 3.14 -4.69 12.49
C GLN A 12 1.81 -5.36 12.82
N GLU A 13 1.84 -6.37 13.68
CA GLU A 13 0.60 -6.93 14.22
C GLU A 13 -0.24 -5.83 14.90
N HIS A 14 -1.56 -5.94 14.81
CA HIS A 14 -2.54 -4.96 15.35
C HIS A 14 -2.57 -3.56 14.69
N SER A 15 -1.79 -3.31 13.63
CA SER A 15 -1.93 -2.08 12.84
C SER A 15 -3.28 -2.02 12.11
N VAL A 16 -3.92 -0.85 12.09
CA VAL A 16 -5.19 -0.62 11.40
C VAL A 16 -4.91 -0.17 9.97
N VAL A 17 -5.52 -0.86 8.99
CA VAL A 17 -5.26 -0.62 7.56
C VAL A 17 -6.55 -0.42 6.78
N LEU A 18 -6.49 0.43 5.74
CA LEU A 18 -7.59 0.62 4.81
C LEU A 18 -7.47 -0.33 3.62
N LEU A 19 -8.57 -1.02 3.30
CA LEU A 19 -8.64 -1.99 2.21
C LEU A 19 -9.36 -1.39 1.00
N ARG A 20 -8.89 -1.74 -0.20
CA ARG A 20 -9.61 -1.53 -1.47
C ARG A 20 -9.83 -2.87 -2.18
N GLY A 21 -10.91 -2.96 -2.94
CA GLY A 21 -11.18 -4.09 -3.83
C GLY A 21 -10.14 -4.20 -4.94
N GLY A 22 -9.74 -5.43 -5.27
CA GLY A 22 -8.86 -5.71 -6.41
C GLY A 22 -8.26 -7.11 -6.29
N ARG A 23 -8.51 -7.97 -7.28
CA ARG A 23 -7.94 -9.31 -7.31
C ARG A 23 -6.49 -9.24 -7.78
N VAL A 24 -5.59 -9.81 -7.00
CA VAL A 24 -4.23 -10.12 -7.46
C VAL A 24 -4.31 -11.41 -8.26
N LYS A 25 -3.96 -11.37 -9.55
CA LYS A 25 -4.06 -12.54 -10.43
C LYS A 25 -3.11 -13.66 -10.00
N ASP A 26 -1.96 -13.29 -9.47
CA ASP A 26 -0.87 -14.21 -9.14
C ASP A 26 -1.10 -14.99 -7.84
N LEU A 27 -1.99 -14.49 -6.96
CA LEU A 27 -2.21 -15.06 -5.63
C LEU A 27 -3.66 -15.56 -5.48
N PRO A 28 -3.89 -16.87 -5.36
CA PRO A 28 -5.23 -17.39 -5.12
C PRO A 28 -5.74 -16.94 -3.75
N GLY A 29 -7.01 -16.55 -3.68
CA GLY A 29 -7.65 -16.09 -2.44
C GLY A 29 -7.38 -14.64 -2.04
N VAL A 30 -6.44 -13.93 -2.68
CA VAL A 30 -6.15 -12.53 -2.38
C VAL A 30 -6.97 -11.59 -3.27
N ARG A 31 -8.06 -11.07 -2.72
CA ARG A 31 -9.06 -10.25 -3.44
C ARG A 31 -9.02 -8.75 -3.09
N TYR A 32 -8.12 -8.37 -2.18
CA TYR A 32 -8.03 -7.02 -1.65
C TYR A 32 -6.60 -6.50 -1.68
N HIS A 33 -6.46 -5.20 -1.87
CA HIS A 33 -5.20 -4.48 -1.74
C HIS A 33 -5.29 -3.53 -0.55
N ILE A 34 -4.18 -3.37 0.17
CA ILE A 34 -4.05 -2.32 1.17
C ILE A 34 -3.76 -0.99 0.48
N VAL A 35 -4.51 0.05 0.87
CA VAL A 35 -4.28 1.42 0.41
C VAL A 35 -3.08 1.99 1.15
N ARG A 36 -2.03 2.38 0.44
CA ARG A 36 -0.81 2.95 1.03
C ARG A 36 -0.99 4.42 1.38
N GLY A 37 -0.40 4.86 2.49
CA GLY A 37 -0.48 6.24 2.96
C GLY A 37 -1.82 6.58 3.65
N ALA A 38 -2.58 5.55 4.04
CA ALA A 38 -3.83 5.67 4.77
C ALA A 38 -3.75 4.88 6.09
N LEU A 39 -4.31 5.44 7.16
CA LEU A 39 -4.21 4.92 8.54
C LEU A 39 -2.73 4.63 8.89
N ASP A 40 -2.43 3.47 9.45
CA ASP A 40 -1.08 3.12 9.94
C ASP A 40 -0.13 2.68 8.81
N THR A 41 -0.60 2.67 7.56
CA THR A 41 0.22 2.24 6.41
C THR A 41 1.08 3.38 5.88
N ALA A 42 2.40 3.28 6.04
CA ALA A 42 3.32 4.24 5.44
C ALA A 42 3.34 4.14 3.90
N GLY A 43 3.61 5.26 3.23
CA GLY A 43 3.88 5.30 1.79
C GLY A 43 5.14 4.51 1.39
N VAL A 44 5.37 4.32 0.10
CA VAL A 44 6.63 3.75 -0.39
C VAL A 44 7.69 4.85 -0.47
N ASN A 45 8.88 4.58 0.08
CA ASN A 45 10.00 5.51 0.09
C ASN A 45 10.57 5.73 -1.33
N ASP A 46 11.10 6.93 -1.58
CA ASP A 46 11.79 7.32 -2.83
C ASP A 46 11.02 7.08 -4.14
N ARG A 47 9.70 6.87 -4.05
CA ARG A 47 8.85 6.70 -5.22
C ARG A 47 8.68 8.04 -5.94
N LYS A 48 9.34 8.21 -7.09
CA LYS A 48 9.20 9.43 -7.92
C LYS A 48 8.00 9.37 -8.88
N GLN A 49 7.61 8.19 -9.34
CA GLN A 49 6.52 7.96 -10.31
C GLN A 49 5.36 7.13 -9.73
N GLY A 50 4.12 7.40 -10.16
CA GLY A 50 2.92 6.68 -9.69
C GLY A 50 2.61 6.90 -8.20
N ARG A 51 3.10 8.00 -7.63
CA ARG A 51 3.07 8.35 -6.20
C ARG A 51 1.69 8.24 -5.55
N SER A 52 0.65 8.65 -6.26
CA SER A 52 -0.74 8.60 -5.79
C SER A 52 -1.23 7.19 -5.45
N LYS A 53 -0.71 6.16 -6.12
CA LYS A 53 -1.07 4.75 -5.85
C LYS A 53 -0.37 4.17 -4.62
N TYR A 54 0.78 4.72 -4.25
CA TYR A 54 1.67 4.19 -3.21
C TYR A 54 1.81 5.11 -1.99
N GLY A 55 0.94 6.11 -1.85
CA GLY A 55 0.88 6.97 -0.67
C GLY A 55 2.09 7.90 -0.50
N THR A 56 2.84 8.17 -1.57
CA THR A 56 4.05 9.01 -1.50
C THR A 56 3.70 10.46 -1.83
N LYS A 57 4.08 11.42 -0.98
CA LYS A 57 3.83 12.85 -1.25
C LYS A 57 4.77 13.38 -2.34
N ARG A 58 4.39 14.48 -3.00
CA ARG A 58 5.28 15.20 -3.90
C ARG A 58 6.36 15.89 -3.05
N PRO A 59 7.66 15.68 -3.31
CA PRO A 59 8.72 16.40 -2.64
C PRO A 59 8.58 17.89 -2.95
N LYS A 60 8.78 18.74 -1.94
CA LYS A 60 8.92 20.19 -2.14
C LYS A 60 10.25 20.42 -2.87
N ALA A 61 10.20 21.27 -3.89
CA ALA A 61 11.40 21.70 -4.62
C ALA A 61 12.22 22.67 -3.76
#